data_AF-A0A120MYS6-F1
#
_entry.id   AF-A0A120MYS6-F1
#
_cell.length_a   1.000
_cell.length_b   1.000
_cell.length_c   1.000
_cell.angle_alpha   90.00
_cell.angle_beta   90.00
_cell.angle_gamma   90.00
#
_symmetry.space_group_name_H-M   'P 1'
#
loop_
_entity.id
_entity.type
_entity.pdbx_description
1 polymer ?
#
loop_
_entity_poly.entity_id
_entity_poly.type
_entity_poly.pdbx_seq_one_letter_code
_entity_poly.pdbx_strand_id
1 'polypeptide(L)'
;MKKNFWENFAKADAEYYILTENPYPSDTKAGRTYFFDSGEQLTENLLKDVKEHIDFKGTVCEIGCGVGRLLIPHAKLFNGAVGVDISQTMLNKLMDNGKEFKVKNITPYLPSERWYNNAFSYVYSFIVFQHIENFEIIRDYILKIAGSLQKDGIAQLHFDTRKQSFSYILRNALPDFILPRTQRKGIRRIRRNADDLKKIFNDASLTLLKESGPGSEEHIFILQKNF
;
A
#
# COMPACT_ATOMS: atom_id res chain seq x y z
N MET A 1 11.47 -21.20 -0.33
CA MET A 1 11.35 -19.72 -0.37
C MET A 1 10.24 -19.34 -1.32
N LYS A 2 9.18 -18.63 -0.87
CA LYS A 2 8.16 -18.11 -1.80
C LYS A 2 8.85 -17.17 -2.80
N LYS A 3 8.52 -17.30 -4.09
CA LYS A 3 9.11 -16.49 -5.16
C LYS A 3 8.69 -15.02 -4.95
N ASN A 4 9.63 -14.17 -4.58
CA ASN A 4 9.38 -12.73 -4.41
C ASN A 4 9.43 -12.05 -5.78
N PHE A 5 8.29 -12.04 -6.49
CA PHE A 5 8.19 -11.42 -7.81
C PHE A 5 8.52 -9.92 -7.78
N TRP A 6 8.17 -9.24 -6.69
CA TRP A 6 8.40 -7.81 -6.50
C TRP A 6 9.88 -7.43 -6.41
N GLU A 7 10.74 -8.31 -5.90
CA GLU A 7 12.19 -8.10 -5.95
C GLU A 7 12.72 -8.08 -7.40
N ASN A 8 12.20 -8.97 -8.26
CA ASN A 8 12.59 -8.98 -9.66
C ASN A 8 12.04 -7.77 -10.42
N PHE A 9 10.80 -7.36 -10.12
CA PHE A 9 10.21 -6.14 -10.69
C PHE A 9 10.99 -4.90 -10.27
N ALA A 10 11.40 -4.80 -9.01
CA ALA A 10 12.19 -3.68 -8.50
C ALA A 10 13.56 -3.56 -9.19
N LYS A 11 14.20 -4.69 -9.50
CA LYS A 11 15.47 -4.75 -10.23
C LYS A 11 15.31 -4.41 -11.71
N ALA A 12 14.20 -4.82 -12.31
CA ALA A 12 13.92 -4.57 -13.72
C ALA A 12 13.53 -3.11 -13.96
N ASP A 13 12.48 -2.64 -13.29
CA ASP A 13 11.96 -1.28 -13.43
C ASP A 13 10.97 -0.94 -12.30
N ALA A 14 11.50 -0.52 -11.15
CA ALA A 14 10.68 -0.24 -9.98
C ALA A 14 9.53 0.76 -10.22
N GLU A 15 9.79 1.85 -10.94
CA GLU A 15 8.80 2.92 -11.14
C GLU A 15 7.70 2.50 -12.09
N TYR A 16 8.04 1.79 -13.18
CA TYR A 16 7.05 1.21 -14.08
C TYR A 16 6.12 0.23 -13.38
N TYR A 17 6.65 -0.67 -12.55
CA TYR A 17 5.83 -1.67 -11.86
C TYR A 17 4.99 -1.09 -10.71
N ILE A 18 5.35 0.07 -10.18
CA ILE A 18 4.54 0.81 -9.20
C ILE A 18 3.42 1.60 -9.90
N LEU A 19 3.70 2.21 -11.06
CA LEU A 19 2.74 3.02 -11.81
C LEU A 19 2.79 2.67 -13.29
N THR A 20 2.11 1.59 -13.66
CA THR A 20 2.07 1.09 -15.05
C THR A 20 1.32 2.01 -16.00
N GLU A 21 0.56 2.97 -15.47
CA GLU A 21 -0.26 3.93 -16.22
C GLU A 21 0.47 5.25 -16.49
N ASN A 22 1.76 5.35 -16.16
CA ASN A 22 2.57 6.50 -16.52
C ASN A 22 2.58 6.65 -18.06
N PRO A 23 2.14 7.80 -18.62
CA PRO A 23 2.12 8.00 -20.07
C PRO A 23 3.52 8.18 -20.67
N TYR A 24 4.55 8.35 -19.83
CA TYR A 24 5.94 8.51 -20.24
C TYR A 24 6.78 7.29 -19.80
N PRO A 25 7.86 6.94 -20.53
CA PRO A 25 8.78 5.91 -20.10
C PRO A 25 9.46 6.27 -18.77
N SER A 26 9.53 5.29 -17.86
CA SER A 26 10.10 5.37 -16.50
C SER A 26 11.56 5.79 -16.44
N ASP A 27 12.35 5.48 -17.46
CA ASP A 27 13.77 5.84 -17.57
C ASP A 27 14.01 7.28 -18.04
N THR A 28 12.94 8.03 -18.37
CA THR A 28 13.03 9.42 -18.80
C THR A 28 12.79 10.39 -17.65
N LYS A 29 13.35 11.61 -17.78
CA LYS A 29 13.07 12.71 -16.85
C LYS A 29 11.56 13.01 -16.74
N ALA A 30 10.84 12.99 -17.86
CA ALA A 30 9.41 13.23 -17.89
C ALA A 30 8.63 12.14 -17.12
N GLY A 31 9.00 10.87 -17.32
CA GLY A 31 8.42 9.75 -16.57
C GLY A 31 8.67 9.84 -15.08
N ARG A 32 9.90 10.13 -14.67
CA ARG A 32 10.26 10.32 -13.26
C ARG A 32 9.50 11.50 -12.63
N THR A 33 9.43 12.64 -13.31
CA THR A 33 8.67 13.81 -12.82
C THR A 33 7.19 13.47 -12.66
N TYR A 34 6.56 12.88 -13.69
CA TYR A 34 5.16 12.47 -13.60
C TYR A 34 4.91 11.46 -12.47
N PHE A 35 5.83 10.51 -12.27
CA PHE A 35 5.73 9.50 -11.22
C PHE A 35 5.66 10.12 -9.83
N PHE A 36 6.56 11.05 -9.49
CA PHE A 36 6.55 11.70 -8.18
C PHE A 36 5.44 12.74 -8.04
N ASP A 37 5.15 13.52 -9.08
CA ASP A 37 4.08 14.53 -9.06
C ASP A 37 2.70 13.88 -8.86
N SER A 38 2.44 12.76 -9.54
CA SER A 38 1.22 11.97 -9.32
C SER A 38 1.15 11.37 -7.90
N GLY A 39 2.30 11.10 -7.29
CA GLY A 39 2.41 10.66 -5.91
C GLY A 39 2.02 11.74 -4.89
N GLU A 40 2.47 12.96 -5.13
CA GLU A 40 2.12 14.14 -4.33
C GLU A 40 0.62 14.43 -4.43
N GLN A 41 0.06 14.46 -5.63
CA GLN A 41 -1.38 14.64 -5.85
C GLN A 41 -2.24 13.54 -5.18
N LEU A 42 -1.82 12.27 -5.29
CA LEU A 42 -2.53 11.18 -4.62
C LEU A 42 -2.43 11.30 -3.09
N THR A 43 -1.27 11.71 -2.56
CA THR A 43 -1.08 11.96 -1.13
C THR A 43 -2.05 13.02 -0.61
N GLU A 44 -2.17 14.16 -1.31
CA GLU A 44 -3.15 15.18 -0.96
C GLU A 44 -4.58 14.63 -0.97
N ASN A 45 -4.94 13.83 -1.96
CA ASN A 45 -6.26 13.23 -2.06
C ASN A 45 -6.55 12.23 -0.94
N LEU A 46 -5.59 11.39 -0.57
CA LEU A 46 -5.72 10.44 0.54
C LEU A 46 -5.94 11.18 1.86
N LEU A 47 -5.18 12.25 2.11
CA LEU A 47 -5.25 13.03 3.35
C LEU A 47 -6.56 13.82 3.50
N LYS A 48 -7.28 14.16 2.42
CA LYS A 48 -8.56 14.92 2.50
C LYS A 48 -9.56 14.30 3.45
N ASP A 49 -9.65 12.97 3.47
CA ASP A 49 -10.65 12.25 4.26
C ASP A 49 -10.21 11.92 5.70
N VAL A 50 -8.93 12.12 6.02
CA VAL A 50 -8.34 11.64 7.28
C VAL A 50 -7.60 12.71 8.07
N LYS A 51 -7.26 13.85 7.47
CA LYS A 51 -6.43 14.91 8.09
C LYS A 51 -6.95 15.42 9.44
N GLU A 52 -8.28 15.45 9.63
CA GLU A 52 -8.91 15.91 10.88
C GLU A 52 -8.79 14.88 12.01
N HIS A 53 -8.43 13.64 11.67
CA HIS A 53 -8.31 12.52 12.60
C HIS A 53 -6.85 12.10 12.87
N ILE A 54 -5.88 12.71 12.17
CA ILE A 54 -4.48 12.32 12.25
C ILE A 54 -3.65 13.37 12.99
N ASP A 55 -2.79 12.89 13.90
CA ASP A 55 -1.72 13.70 14.45
C ASP A 55 -0.48 13.69 13.55
N PHE A 56 -0.23 14.80 12.86
CA PHE A 56 0.97 15.01 12.04
C PHE A 56 2.26 15.10 12.86
N LYS A 57 2.19 15.33 14.18
CA LYS A 57 3.37 15.21 15.05
C LYS A 57 3.72 13.75 15.36
N GLY A 58 2.88 12.81 14.95
CA GLY A 58 3.12 11.37 15.07
C GLY A 58 4.00 10.79 13.96
N THR A 59 4.00 9.46 13.90
CA THR A 59 4.70 8.69 12.86
C THR A 59 3.68 8.10 11.89
N VAL A 60 3.94 8.23 10.59
CA VAL A 60 3.15 7.60 9.52
C VAL A 60 3.80 6.29 9.05
N CYS A 61 3.01 5.31 8.65
CA CYS A 61 3.50 4.08 8.02
C CYS A 61 2.83 3.85 6.66
N GLU A 62 3.63 3.56 5.63
CA GLU A 62 3.15 3.02 4.37
C GLU A 62 3.52 1.54 4.25
N ILE A 63 2.52 0.68 4.07
CA ILE A 63 2.73 -0.72 3.70
C ILE A 63 2.72 -0.82 2.18
N GLY A 64 3.73 -1.50 1.63
CA GLY A 64 4.09 -1.53 0.20
C GLY A 64 4.56 -0.18 -0.32
N CYS A 65 5.49 0.45 0.40
CA CYS A 65 5.95 1.81 0.11
C CYS A 65 6.73 1.95 -1.22
N GLY A 66 7.17 0.83 -1.82
CA GLY A 66 7.96 0.83 -3.03
C GLY A 66 9.17 1.73 -2.90
N VAL A 67 9.36 2.62 -3.88
CA VAL A 67 10.46 3.60 -3.91
C VAL A 67 10.11 4.94 -3.25
N GLY A 68 8.97 5.03 -2.55
CA GLY A 68 8.56 6.23 -1.81
C GLY A 68 7.70 7.22 -2.57
N ARG A 69 6.98 6.78 -3.62
CA ARG A 69 6.08 7.65 -4.41
C ARG A 69 5.08 8.40 -3.52
N LEU A 70 4.52 7.71 -2.53
CA LEU A 70 3.57 8.29 -1.55
C LEU A 70 4.25 8.55 -0.20
N LEU A 71 5.20 7.71 0.23
CA LEU A 71 5.84 7.89 1.53
C LEU A 71 6.65 9.18 1.64
N ILE A 72 7.33 9.62 0.58
CA ILE A 72 8.15 10.83 0.61
C ILE A 72 7.31 12.09 0.86
N PRO A 73 6.21 12.36 0.13
CA PRO A 73 5.35 13.49 0.44
C PRO A 73 4.71 13.38 1.84
N HIS A 74 4.32 12.19 2.30
CA HIS A 74 3.88 12.03 3.69
C HIS A 74 5.00 12.35 4.68
N ALA A 75 6.22 11.87 4.47
CA ALA A 75 7.36 12.09 5.37
C ALA A 75 7.73 13.58 5.53
N LYS A 76 7.39 14.44 4.57
CA LYS A 76 7.53 15.91 4.70
C LYS A 76 6.53 16.51 5.70
N LEU A 77 5.40 15.85 5.95
CA LEU A 77 4.30 16.32 6.78
C LEU A 77 4.33 15.76 8.22
N PHE A 78 4.94 14.59 8.40
CA PHE A 78 5.00 13.89 9.68
C PHE A 78 6.37 14.02 10.36
N ASN A 79 6.43 13.89 11.69
CA ASN A 79 7.70 13.86 12.41
C ASN A 79 8.54 12.63 12.06
N GLY A 80 7.90 11.50 11.78
CA GLY A 80 8.55 10.27 11.34
C GLY A 80 7.75 9.54 10.29
N ALA A 81 8.44 8.80 9.43
CA ALA A 81 7.83 7.97 8.40
C ALA A 81 8.46 6.58 8.38
N VAL A 82 7.62 5.56 8.27
CA VAL A 82 8.01 4.16 8.16
C VAL A 82 7.54 3.61 6.83
N GLY A 83 8.44 2.98 6.08
CA GLY A 83 8.12 2.31 4.82
C GLY A 83 8.32 0.80 4.95
N VAL A 84 7.28 0.02 4.69
CA VAL A 84 7.36 -1.44 4.68
C VAL A 84 7.25 -1.94 3.25
N ASP A 85 8.23 -2.70 2.75
CA ASP A 85 8.16 -3.30 1.41
C ASP A 85 8.83 -4.67 1.39
N ILE A 86 8.26 -5.60 0.62
CA ILE A 86 8.81 -6.96 0.50
C ILE A 86 10.12 -7.01 -0.30
N SER A 87 10.45 -5.96 -1.05
CA SER A 87 11.62 -5.87 -1.90
C SER A 87 12.72 -5.05 -1.25
N GLN A 88 13.88 -5.66 -0.99
CA GLN A 88 15.04 -4.93 -0.48
C GLN A 88 15.53 -3.90 -1.50
N THR A 89 15.41 -4.20 -2.79
CA THR A 89 15.74 -3.25 -3.85
C THR A 89 14.82 -2.02 -3.81
N MET A 90 13.53 -2.18 -3.51
CA MET A 90 12.61 -1.05 -3.32
C MET A 90 13.04 -0.19 -2.13
N LEU A 91 13.34 -0.81 -0.99
CA LEU A 91 13.74 -0.09 0.22
C LEU A 91 15.06 0.68 0.03
N ASN A 92 16.03 0.12 -0.70
CA ASN A 92 17.27 0.83 -1.01
C ASN A 92 16.99 2.07 -1.89
N LYS A 93 16.17 1.92 -2.93
CA LYS A 93 15.74 3.02 -3.81
C LYS A 93 14.93 4.08 -3.05
N LEU A 94 14.06 3.67 -2.12
CA LEU A 94 13.36 4.57 -1.21
C LEU A 94 14.33 5.46 -0.44
N MET A 95 15.39 4.88 0.13
CA MET A 95 16.39 5.66 0.88
C MET A 95 17.18 6.62 -0.01
N ASP A 96 17.49 6.23 -1.24
CA ASP A 96 18.17 7.11 -2.18
C ASP A 96 17.27 8.26 -2.66
N ASN A 97 16.00 7.97 -2.98
CA ASN A 97 15.01 9.00 -3.29
C ASN A 97 14.78 9.93 -2.09
N GLY A 98 14.71 9.40 -0.87
CA GLY A 98 14.62 10.21 0.34
C GLY A 98 15.74 11.25 0.44
N LYS A 99 16.99 10.86 0.15
CA LYS A 99 18.14 11.79 0.08
C LYS A 99 17.96 12.83 -1.02
N GLU A 100 17.55 12.42 -2.22
CA GLU A 100 17.29 13.31 -3.36
C GLU A 100 16.26 14.39 -3.02
N PHE A 101 15.14 13.98 -2.39
CA PHE A 101 14.07 14.88 -1.95
C PHE A 101 14.33 15.55 -0.60
N LYS A 102 15.53 15.40 -0.03
CA LYS A 102 15.96 15.98 1.27
C LYS A 102 15.09 15.58 2.46
N VAL A 103 14.47 14.39 2.39
CA VAL A 103 13.69 13.78 3.47
C VAL A 103 14.58 12.79 4.22
N LYS A 104 14.77 13.01 5.52
CA LYS A 104 15.73 12.24 6.36
C LYS A 104 15.08 11.39 7.45
N ASN A 105 13.77 11.51 7.64
CA ASN A 105 13.00 10.88 8.71
C ASN A 105 12.27 9.61 8.25
N ILE A 106 12.78 8.92 7.22
CA ILE A 106 12.24 7.65 6.72
C ILE A 106 13.03 6.48 7.32
N THR A 107 12.31 5.49 7.87
CA THR A 107 12.87 4.22 8.31
C THR A 107 12.27 3.07 7.50
N PRO A 108 13.08 2.33 6.71
CA PRO A 108 12.60 1.20 5.92
C PRO A 108 12.56 -0.09 6.73
N TYR A 109 11.60 -0.97 6.44
CA TYR A 109 11.50 -2.31 7.00
C TYR A 109 11.04 -3.34 5.97
N LEU A 110 11.55 -4.55 6.08
CA LEU A 110 10.96 -5.74 5.48
C LEU A 110 9.72 -6.19 6.29
N PRO A 111 8.74 -6.87 5.66
CA PRO A 111 7.56 -7.38 6.35
C PRO A 111 7.82 -8.33 7.53
N SER A 112 8.97 -9.02 7.52
CA SER A 112 9.40 -9.93 8.58
C SER A 112 10.00 -9.23 9.79
N GLU A 113 10.29 -7.93 9.69
CA GLU A 113 10.88 -7.15 10.78
C GLU A 113 9.80 -6.52 11.67
N ARG A 114 10.23 -5.95 12.80
CA ARG A 114 9.35 -5.43 13.86
C ARG A 114 8.87 -4.01 13.60
N TRP A 115 8.47 -3.68 12.37
CA TRP A 115 7.90 -2.37 12.02
C TRP A 115 6.65 -2.03 12.84
N TYR A 116 5.93 -3.06 13.28
CA TYR A 116 4.71 -2.96 14.09
C TYR A 116 4.97 -2.66 15.58
N ASN A 117 6.22 -2.55 16.03
CA ASN A 117 6.57 -2.12 17.39
C ASN A 117 6.56 -0.58 17.57
N ASN A 118 6.07 0.15 16.58
CA ASN A 118 5.89 1.61 16.64
C ASN A 118 4.45 1.95 17.06
N ALA A 119 4.25 3.21 17.46
CA ALA A 119 2.93 3.79 17.69
C ALA A 119 2.61 4.79 16.58
N PHE A 120 1.92 4.34 15.54
CA PHE A 120 1.60 5.15 14.37
C PHE A 120 0.34 5.98 14.60
N SER A 121 0.39 7.26 14.22
CA SER A 121 -0.80 8.10 14.12
C SER A 121 -1.61 7.77 12.86
N TYR A 122 -0.93 7.33 11.82
CA TYR A 122 -1.52 7.00 10.54
C TYR A 122 -0.81 5.84 9.85
N VAL A 123 -1.57 4.83 9.42
CA VAL A 123 -1.08 3.72 8.60
C VAL A 123 -1.89 3.67 7.32
N TYR A 124 -1.23 3.57 6.17
CA TYR A 124 -1.93 3.41 4.91
C TYR A 124 -1.29 2.36 4.01
N SER A 125 -2.12 1.84 3.10
CA SER A 125 -1.72 0.82 2.14
C SER A 125 -2.55 0.99 0.88
N PHE A 126 -1.89 1.31 -0.23
CA PHE A 126 -2.56 1.62 -1.50
C PHE A 126 -2.12 0.66 -2.61
N ILE A 127 -3.07 -0.04 -3.24
CA ILE A 127 -2.82 -1.01 -4.33
C ILE A 127 -2.00 -2.25 -3.88
N VAL A 128 -1.76 -2.48 -2.59
CA VAL A 128 -0.92 -3.59 -2.12
C VAL A 128 -1.69 -4.88 -1.84
N PHE A 129 -2.74 -4.83 -1.02
CA PHE A 129 -3.42 -6.05 -0.56
C PHE A 129 -4.11 -6.83 -1.69
N GLN A 130 -4.44 -6.15 -2.79
CA GLN A 130 -4.95 -6.78 -4.01
C GLN A 130 -3.93 -7.66 -4.75
N HIS A 131 -2.66 -7.65 -4.36
CA HIS A 131 -1.61 -8.54 -4.91
C HIS A 131 -1.24 -9.70 -3.98
N ILE A 132 -1.78 -9.73 -2.76
CA ILE A 132 -1.53 -10.80 -1.79
C ILE A 132 -2.57 -11.89 -1.98
N GLU A 133 -2.16 -13.09 -2.41
CA GLU A 133 -3.08 -14.22 -2.64
C GLU A 133 -3.64 -14.80 -1.35
N ASN A 134 -2.77 -15.05 -0.38
CA ASN A 134 -3.15 -15.69 0.86
C ASN A 134 -3.84 -14.68 1.80
N PHE A 135 -5.11 -14.93 2.10
CA PHE A 135 -5.92 -14.05 2.95
C PHE A 135 -5.44 -14.01 4.41
N GLU A 136 -4.81 -15.07 4.91
CA GLU A 136 -4.22 -15.07 6.26
C GLU A 136 -3.04 -14.10 6.38
N ILE A 137 -2.32 -13.83 5.27
CA ILE A 137 -1.28 -12.79 5.27
C ILE A 137 -1.93 -11.40 5.42
N ILE A 138 -3.06 -11.16 4.73
CA ILE A 138 -3.80 -9.91 4.89
C ILE A 138 -4.30 -9.78 6.33
N ARG A 139 -4.86 -10.84 6.90
CA ARG A 139 -5.31 -10.88 8.30
C ARG A 139 -4.17 -10.54 9.28
N ASP A 140 -3.00 -11.14 9.09
CA ASP A 140 -1.79 -10.84 9.87
C ASP A 140 -1.38 -9.36 9.76
N TYR A 141 -1.42 -8.78 8.56
CA TYR A 141 -1.20 -7.34 8.39
C TYR A 141 -2.24 -6.51 9.13
N ILE A 142 -3.53 -6.83 9.07
CA ILE A 142 -4.57 -6.09 9.80
C ILE A 142 -4.33 -6.12 11.30
N LEU A 143 -3.98 -7.28 11.86
CA LEU A 143 -3.66 -7.41 13.29
C LEU A 143 -2.42 -6.59 13.66
N LYS A 144 -1.38 -6.61 12.84
CA LYS A 144 -0.17 -5.79 13.04
C LYS A 144 -0.47 -4.30 12.96
N ILE A 145 -1.27 -3.88 11.98
CA ILE A 145 -1.75 -2.50 11.84
C ILE A 145 -2.46 -2.08 13.12
N ALA A 146 -3.48 -2.84 13.55
CA ALA A 146 -4.23 -2.55 14.77
C ALA A 146 -3.34 -2.50 16.02
N GLY A 147 -2.39 -3.43 16.16
CA GLY A 147 -1.42 -3.44 17.25
C GLY A 147 -0.51 -2.20 17.27
N SER A 148 -0.07 -1.76 16.10
CA SER A 148 0.88 -0.65 15.90
C SER A 148 0.25 0.75 15.87
N LEU A 149 -1.07 0.86 15.76
CA LEU A 149 -1.73 2.16 15.82
C LEU A 149 -1.73 2.70 17.25
N GLN A 150 -1.52 4.00 17.40
CA GLN A 150 -1.71 4.69 18.68
C GLN A 150 -3.21 4.83 19.01
N LYS A 151 -3.49 5.42 20.18
CA LYS A 151 -4.83 5.86 20.55
C LYS A 151 -5.48 6.69 19.44
N ASP A 152 -6.68 6.30 19.01
CA ASP A 152 -7.47 7.00 18.00
C ASP A 152 -6.77 7.10 16.62
N GLY A 153 -5.68 6.35 16.42
CA GLY A 153 -4.92 6.33 15.18
C GLY A 153 -5.70 5.74 14.01
N ILE A 154 -5.35 6.18 12.80
CA ILE A 154 -6.11 5.90 11.59
C ILE A 154 -5.40 4.88 10.69
N ALA A 155 -6.17 3.94 10.16
CA ALA A 155 -5.76 3.05 9.07
C ALA A 155 -6.57 3.38 7.80
N GLN A 156 -5.91 3.66 6.67
CA GLN A 156 -6.55 3.84 5.37
C GLN A 156 -6.11 2.74 4.39
N LEU A 157 -6.99 1.79 4.10
CA LEU A 157 -6.65 0.54 3.42
C LEU A 157 -7.44 0.36 2.12
N HIS A 158 -6.73 0.08 1.03
CA HIS A 158 -7.31 -0.08 -0.31
C HIS A 158 -7.40 -1.55 -0.72
N PHE A 159 -8.58 -1.97 -1.20
CA PHE A 159 -8.86 -3.27 -1.78
C PHE A 159 -9.67 -3.20 -3.08
N ASP A 160 -9.49 -4.18 -3.96
CA ASP A 160 -10.45 -4.47 -5.03
C ASP A 160 -11.58 -5.35 -4.46
N THR A 161 -12.81 -4.85 -4.45
CA THR A 161 -13.98 -5.56 -3.89
C THR A 161 -15.07 -5.84 -4.93
N ARG A 162 -14.74 -5.75 -6.21
CA ARG A 162 -15.66 -6.13 -7.29
C ARG A 162 -16.12 -7.57 -7.12
N LYS A 163 -17.36 -7.86 -7.52
CA LYS A 163 -17.88 -9.24 -7.50
C LYS A 163 -17.00 -10.17 -8.32
N GLN A 164 -16.77 -11.38 -7.83
CA GLN A 164 -16.05 -12.42 -8.56
C GLN A 164 -16.99 -13.07 -9.59
N SER A 165 -17.12 -12.43 -10.76
CA SER A 165 -17.93 -12.95 -11.86
C SER A 165 -17.42 -14.30 -12.35
N PHE A 166 -18.28 -15.07 -13.02
CA PHE A 166 -17.88 -16.33 -13.67
C PHE A 166 -16.67 -16.15 -14.60
N SER A 167 -16.65 -15.06 -15.38
CA SER A 167 -15.50 -14.71 -16.24
C SER A 167 -14.20 -14.48 -15.47
N TYR A 168 -14.27 -13.89 -14.27
CA TYR A 168 -13.11 -13.70 -13.40
C TYR A 168 -12.58 -15.04 -12.87
N ILE A 169 -13.48 -15.93 -12.46
CA ILE A 169 -13.12 -17.27 -11.98
C ILE A 169 -12.43 -18.06 -13.09
N LEU A 170 -13.04 -18.08 -14.28
CA LEU A 170 -12.50 -18.77 -15.45
C LEU A 170 -11.11 -18.25 -15.83
N ARG A 171 -10.94 -16.92 -15.92
CA ARG A 171 -9.64 -16.29 -16.21
C ARG A 171 -8.57 -16.69 -15.19
N ASN A 172 -8.91 -16.73 -13.91
CA ASN A 172 -7.95 -17.03 -12.85
C ASN A 172 -7.58 -18.51 -12.75
N ALA A 173 -8.32 -19.39 -13.42
CA ALA A 173 -7.97 -20.80 -13.59
C ALA A 173 -6.97 -21.03 -14.74
N LEU A 174 -6.79 -20.05 -15.65
CA LEU A 174 -5.86 -20.17 -16.78
C LEU A 174 -4.39 -20.12 -16.33
N PRO A 175 -3.50 -20.90 -16.97
CA PRO A 175 -2.06 -20.78 -16.76
C PRO A 175 -1.50 -19.39 -17.12
N ASP A 176 -0.52 -18.90 -16.34
CA ASP A 176 0.07 -17.55 -16.50
C ASP A 176 0.63 -17.28 -17.92
N PHE A 177 1.12 -18.29 -18.63
CA PHE A 177 1.72 -18.10 -19.95
C PHE A 177 0.70 -17.69 -21.02
N ILE A 178 -0.59 -17.93 -20.80
CA ILE A 178 -1.69 -17.55 -21.69
C ILE A 178 -2.18 -16.12 -21.38
N LEU A 179 -1.91 -15.62 -20.17
CA LEU A 179 -2.41 -14.33 -19.72
C LEU A 179 -1.48 -13.17 -20.15
N PRO A 180 -2.03 -11.99 -20.47
CA PRO A 180 -1.27 -10.76 -20.61
C PRO A 180 -0.43 -10.50 -19.36
N ARG A 181 0.75 -9.86 -19.49
CA ARG A 181 1.69 -9.64 -18.37
C ARG A 181 1.02 -9.02 -17.13
N THR A 182 0.14 -8.05 -17.34
CA THR A 182 -0.62 -7.36 -16.28
C THR A 182 -1.64 -8.24 -15.54
N GLN A 183 -1.95 -9.41 -16.08
CA GLN A 183 -2.91 -10.36 -15.51
C GLN A 183 -2.25 -11.62 -14.93
N ARG A 184 -0.91 -11.71 -14.96
CA ARG A 184 -0.15 -12.83 -14.40
C ARG A 184 -0.01 -12.73 -12.88
N LYS A 185 0.33 -13.84 -12.23
CA LYS A 185 0.68 -13.87 -10.80
C LYS A 185 1.70 -12.80 -10.44
N GLY A 186 1.53 -12.23 -9.24
CA GLY A 186 2.29 -11.09 -8.74
C GLY A 186 1.65 -9.73 -9.08
N ILE A 187 1.23 -9.52 -10.33
CA ILE A 187 0.66 -8.23 -10.80
C ILE A 187 -0.86 -8.24 -10.80
N ARG A 188 -1.50 -9.41 -10.98
CA ARG A 188 -2.96 -9.50 -11.02
C ARG A 188 -3.60 -8.96 -9.73
N ARG A 189 -4.69 -8.21 -9.89
CA ARG A 189 -5.57 -7.79 -8.78
C ARG A 189 -6.48 -8.93 -8.34
N ILE A 190 -6.57 -9.14 -7.03
CA ILE A 190 -7.39 -10.18 -6.39
C ILE A 190 -8.57 -9.50 -5.71
N ARG A 191 -9.76 -9.88 -6.17
CA ARG A 191 -11.03 -9.38 -5.66
C ARG A 191 -11.33 -9.99 -4.29
N ARG A 192 -11.60 -9.14 -3.30
CA ARG A 192 -11.94 -9.52 -1.92
C ARG A 192 -13.41 -9.30 -1.62
N ASN A 193 -13.96 -10.14 -0.76
CA ASN A 193 -15.29 -9.93 -0.22
C ASN A 193 -15.19 -8.83 0.85
N ALA A 194 -16.02 -7.79 0.73
CA ALA A 194 -16.00 -6.65 1.65
C ALA A 194 -16.49 -7.02 3.06
N ASP A 195 -17.44 -7.95 3.19
CA ASP A 195 -17.97 -8.39 4.49
C ASP A 195 -16.91 -9.18 5.27
N ASP A 196 -16.13 -10.01 4.59
CA ASP A 196 -14.99 -10.71 5.21
C ASP A 196 -13.93 -9.72 5.73
N LEU A 197 -13.65 -8.64 4.98
CA LEU A 197 -12.75 -7.57 5.41
C LEU A 197 -13.30 -6.85 6.64
N LYS A 198 -14.57 -6.43 6.60
CA LYS A 198 -15.25 -5.75 7.72
C LYS A 198 -15.25 -6.61 8.98
N LYS A 199 -15.44 -7.93 8.85
CA LYS A 199 -15.35 -8.87 9.97
C LYS A 199 -13.96 -8.86 10.59
N ILE A 200 -12.90 -8.93 9.80
CA ILE A 200 -11.52 -8.91 10.32
C ILE A 200 -11.17 -7.57 10.95
N PHE A 201 -11.63 -6.44 10.40
CA PHE A 201 -11.43 -5.13 11.02
C PHE A 201 -12.05 -5.10 12.42
N ASN A 202 -13.30 -5.56 12.55
CA ASN A 202 -13.99 -5.64 13.83
C ASN A 202 -13.28 -6.60 14.81
N ASP A 203 -12.87 -7.78 14.36
CA ASP A 203 -12.11 -8.75 15.17
C ASP A 203 -10.76 -8.20 15.64
N ALA A 204 -10.20 -7.22 14.93
CA ALA A 204 -8.96 -6.51 15.27
C ALA A 204 -9.19 -5.21 16.07
N SER A 205 -10.41 -4.96 16.55
CA SER A 205 -10.78 -3.73 17.27
C SER A 205 -10.58 -2.44 16.46
N LEU A 206 -10.79 -2.51 15.15
CA LEU A 206 -10.79 -1.37 14.25
C LEU A 206 -12.22 -1.00 13.87
N THR A 207 -12.67 0.21 14.24
CA THR A 207 -13.97 0.75 13.82
C THR A 207 -13.88 1.32 12.42
N LEU A 208 -14.86 1.00 11.57
CA LEU A 208 -15.04 1.65 10.28
C LEU A 208 -15.61 3.06 10.47
N LEU A 209 -14.82 4.09 10.13
CA LEU A 209 -15.26 5.49 10.13
C LEU A 209 -15.94 5.86 8.82
N LYS A 210 -15.35 5.44 7.70
CA LYS A 210 -15.80 5.79 6.36
C LYS A 210 -15.34 4.74 5.36
N GLU A 211 -16.14 4.53 4.31
CA GLU A 211 -15.73 3.79 3.12
C GLU A 211 -16.00 4.62 1.87
N SER A 212 -15.19 4.44 0.82
CA SER A 212 -15.37 5.07 -0.49
C SER A 212 -15.17 4.04 -1.60
N GLY A 213 -15.93 4.18 -2.69
CA GLY A 213 -15.89 3.23 -3.82
C GLY A 213 -16.33 1.79 -3.50
N PRO A 214 -17.39 1.54 -2.70
CA PRO A 214 -17.81 0.18 -2.36
C PRO A 214 -18.13 -0.66 -3.62
N GLY A 215 -17.63 -1.90 -3.66
CA GLY A 215 -17.82 -2.81 -4.78
C GLY A 215 -17.01 -2.46 -6.03
N SER A 216 -16.07 -1.52 -5.93
CA SER A 216 -15.17 -1.12 -7.03
C SER A 216 -13.78 -1.70 -6.86
N GLU A 217 -12.91 -1.41 -7.82
CA GLU A 217 -11.48 -1.73 -7.74
C GLU A 217 -10.67 -0.73 -6.90
N GLU A 218 -11.32 0.35 -6.48
CA GLU A 218 -10.77 1.48 -5.71
C GLU A 218 -11.46 1.58 -4.33
N HIS A 219 -11.84 0.45 -3.73
CA HIS A 219 -12.58 0.45 -2.46
C HIS A 219 -11.62 0.74 -1.30
N ILE A 220 -11.80 1.90 -0.66
CA ILE A 220 -10.98 2.35 0.46
C ILE A 220 -11.80 2.25 1.76
N PHE A 221 -11.18 1.70 2.80
CA PHE A 221 -11.69 1.68 4.16
C PHE A 221 -10.86 2.61 5.04
N ILE A 222 -11.52 3.51 5.76
CA ILE A 222 -10.91 4.36 6.79
C ILE A 222 -11.34 3.82 8.14
N LEU A 223 -10.36 3.37 8.90
CA LEU A 223 -10.51 2.64 10.15
C LEU A 223 -9.88 3.42 11.29
N GLN A 224 -10.46 3.34 12.47
CA GLN A 224 -9.89 3.91 13.70
C GLN A 224 -9.71 2.83 14.76
N LYS A 225 -8.58 2.89 15.48
CA LYS A 225 -8.33 1.98 16.61
C LYS A 225 -9.21 2.34 17.80
N ASN A 226 -9.98 1.35 18.28
CA ASN A 226 -10.73 1.44 19.53
C ASN A 226 -9.88 1.09 20.76
N PHE A 227 -10.36 1.51 21.93
CA PHE A 227 -9.91 1.04 23.24
C PHE A 227 -10.64 -0.22 23.65
#